data_AF-A0A9P6XMV6-F1
#
_entry.id   AF-A0A9P6XMV6-F1
#
_cell.length_a   1.000
_cell.length_b   1.000
_cell.length_c   1.000
_cell.angle_alpha   90.00
_cell.angle_beta   90.00
_cell.angle_gamma   90.00
#
_symmetry.space_group_name_H-M   'P 1'
#
loop_
_entity.id
_entity.type
_entity.pdbx_description
1 polymer ?
#
loop_
_entity_poly.entity_id
_entity_poly.type
_entity_poly.pdbx_seq_one_letter_code
_entity_poly.pdbx_strand_id
1 'polypeptide(L)'
;MRGETVVPGLEFQYLHDDGRARWTRVAAAPLRDADGEVSGVFAIAVDIDDLKRATERQSVLLAELQHRVRNIMSTIHALAWRTRAAC
;
A
#
# COMPACT_ATOMS: atom_id res chain seq x y z
N MET A 1 18.73 -0.71 22.86
CA MET A 1 17.29 -0.49 22.63
C MET A 1 16.62 -1.86 22.52
N ARG A 2 16.11 -2.41 23.62
CA ARG A 2 15.49 -3.75 23.66
C ARG A 2 14.05 -3.66 23.15
N GLY A 3 13.65 -4.66 22.35
CA GLY A 3 12.37 -4.72 21.67
C GLY A 3 11.19 -4.78 22.62
N GLU A 4 10.55 -3.64 22.83
CA GLU A 4 9.25 -3.56 23.46
C GLU A 4 8.19 -3.50 22.37
N THR A 5 7.12 -4.27 22.56
CA THR A 5 6.02 -4.47 21.61
C THR A 5 5.54 -3.14 21.05
N VAL A 6 6.03 -2.82 19.85
CA VAL A 6 5.46 -1.82 18.98
C VAL A 6 4.20 -2.46 18.42
N VAL A 7 3.02 -1.85 18.56
CA VAL A 7 1.91 -2.22 17.67
C VAL A 7 2.43 -1.89 16.27
N PRO A 8 2.80 -2.88 15.45
CA PRO A 8 3.45 -2.62 14.18
C PRO A 8 2.46 -1.82 13.34
N GLY A 9 2.90 -0.69 12.79
CA GLY A 9 2.08 0.35 12.16
C GLY A 9 0.77 -0.18 11.59
N LEU A 10 -0.28 -0.18 12.42
CA LEU A 10 -1.56 -0.75 12.05
C LEU A 10 -2.26 0.25 11.17
N GLU A 11 -2.71 -0.20 10.01
CA GLU A 11 -3.44 0.63 9.07
C GLU A 11 -4.93 0.30 9.16
N PHE A 12 -5.74 1.32 9.42
CA PHE A 12 -7.18 1.19 9.44
C PHE A 12 -7.83 2.47 8.92
N GLN A 13 -9.10 2.37 8.53
CA GLN A 13 -9.89 3.55 8.21
C GLN A 13 -10.42 4.16 9.49
N TYR A 14 -10.06 5.42 9.71
CA TYR A 14 -10.53 6.22 10.82
C TYR A 14 -11.50 7.29 10.30
N LEU A 15 -12.66 7.40 10.95
CA LEU A 15 -13.62 8.46 10.67
C LEU A 15 -13.09 9.75 11.31
N HIS A 16 -12.64 10.68 10.47
CA HIS A 16 -12.21 12.00 10.93
C HIS A 16 -13.42 12.86 11.34
N ASP A 17 -13.15 13.92 12.10
CA ASP A 17 -14.15 14.89 12.56
C ASP A 17 -14.91 15.56 11.39
N ASP A 18 -14.33 15.56 10.19
CA ASP A 18 -14.95 16.02 8.94
C ASP A 18 -15.96 15.03 8.33
N GLY A 19 -16.18 13.88 8.98
CA GLY A 19 -17.07 12.81 8.54
C GLY A 19 -16.49 11.92 7.43
N ARG A 20 -15.22 12.10 7.06
CA ARG A 20 -14.57 11.28 6.02
C ARG A 20 -13.80 10.14 6.65
N ALA A 21 -13.98 8.94 6.11
CA ALA A 21 -13.10 7.83 6.40
C ALA A 21 -11.76 8.05 5.69
N ARG A 22 -10.66 8.08 6.46
CA ARG A 22 -9.30 8.22 5.94
C ARG A 22 -8.43 7.09 6.44
N TRP A 23 -7.56 6.58 5.57
CA TRP A 23 -6.56 5.62 6.00
C TRP A 23 -5.59 6.27 6.97
N THR A 24 -5.48 5.70 8.16
CA THR A 24 -4.56 6.16 9.19
C THR A 24 -3.66 5.00 9.58
N ARG A 25 -2.34 5.26 9.65
CA ARG A 25 -1.36 4.33 10.20
C ARG A 25 -1.04 4.74 11.62
N VAL A 26 -1.22 3.82 12.57
CA VAL A 26 -0.92 4.06 13.98
C VAL A 26 0.17 3.13 14.46
N ALA A 27 1.21 3.69 15.06
CA ALA A 27 2.22 2.93 15.79
C ALA A 27 2.29 3.44 17.23
N ALA A 28 2.46 2.53 18.18
CA ALA A 28 2.52 2.88 19.59
C ALA A 28 3.58 2.06 20.32
N ALA A 29 4.21 2.67 21.33
CA ALA A 29 5.17 2.05 22.22
C ALA A 29 4.84 2.42 23.67
N PRO A 30 5.02 1.50 24.64
CA PRO A 30 4.85 1.81 26.04
C PRO A 30 5.91 2.82 26.50
N LEU A 31 5.51 3.73 27.39
CA LEU A 31 6.42 4.55 28.18
C LEU A 31 6.58 3.86 29.53
N ARG A 32 7.83 3.63 29.95
CA ARG A 32 8.15 3.03 31.24
C ARG A 32 8.75 4.04 32.19
N ASP A 33 8.39 3.96 33.46
CA ASP A 33 9.02 4.75 34.52
C ASP A 33 10.39 4.19 34.93
N ALA A 34 10.99 4.79 35.97
CA ALA A 34 12.29 4.39 36.48
C ALA A 34 12.31 2.97 37.06
N ASP A 35 11.16 2.45 37.50
CA ASP A 35 11.01 1.11 38.06
C ASP A 35 10.72 0.06 36.97
N GLY A 36 10.56 0.50 35.71
CA GLY A 36 10.29 -0.35 34.55
C GLY A 36 8.81 -0.65 34.33
N GLU A 37 7.93 -0.07 35.13
CA GLU A 37 6.48 -0.22 35.02
C GLU A 37 5.93 0.67 33.91
N VAL A 38 4.85 0.23 33.26
CA VAL A 38 4.23 1.00 32.17
C VAL A 38 3.50 2.20 32.76
N SER A 39 4.07 3.38 32.59
CA SER A 39 3.51 4.66 33.03
C SER A 39 2.65 5.33 31.97
N GLY A 40 2.71 4.88 30.72
CA GLY A 40 1.87 5.37 29.64
C GLY A 40 2.14 4.73 28.30
N VAL A 41 1.60 5.34 27.25
CA VAL A 41 1.80 4.93 25.86
C VAL A 41 2.12 6.15 25.02
N PHE A 42 3.18 6.06 24.22
CA PHE A 42 3.49 7.01 23.16
C PHE A 42 2.95 6.45 21.84
N ALA A 43 2.01 7.17 21.22
CA ALA A 43 1.43 6.78 19.94
C ALA A 43 1.63 7.87 18.88
N ILE A 44 1.88 7.43 17.65
CA ILE A 44 1.88 8.27 16.46
C ILE A 44 0.76 7.80 15.54
N ALA A 45 -0.01 8.75 15.02
CA ALA A 45 -1.04 8.51 14.00
C ALA A 45 -0.71 9.36 12.77
N VAL A 46 -0.65 8.73 11.61
CA VAL A 46 -0.30 9.37 10.34
C VAL A 46 -1.43 9.12 9.35
N ASP A 47 -2.04 10.18 8.83
CA ASP A 47 -2.94 10.11 7.67
C ASP A 47 -2.12 9.65 6.45
N ILE A 48 -2.52 8.54 5.85
CA ILE A 48 -1.88 7.91 4.70
C ILE A 48 -2.87 7.75 3.53
N ASP A 49 -4.00 8.48 3.54
CA ASP A 49 -5.04 8.36 2.52
C ASP A 49 -4.49 8.72 1.12
N ASP A 50 -3.75 9.82 1.01
CA ASP A 50 -3.12 10.25 -0.24
C ASP A 50 -2.09 9.23 -0.76
N LEU A 51 -1.31 8.62 0.15
CA LEU A 51 -0.36 7.58 -0.19
C LEU A 51 -1.07 6.34 -0.76
N LYS A 52 -2.16 5.90 -0.12
CA LYS A 52 -2.98 4.76 -0.56
C LYS A 52 -3.61 5.03 -1.93
N ARG A 53 -4.23 6.21 -2.11
CA ARG A 53 -4.83 6.61 -3.39
C ARG A 53 -3.81 6.72 -4.51
N ALA A 54 -2.62 7.24 -4.23
CA ALA A 54 -1.54 7.29 -5.22
C ALA A 54 -1.09 5.89 -5.63
N THR A 55 -0.93 4.99 -4.65
CA THR A 55 -0.53 3.59 -4.89
C THR A 55 -1.59 2.83 -5.71
N GLU A 56 -2.88 3.02 -5.40
CA GLU A 56 -3.98 2.43 -6.18
C GLU A 56 -4.03 2.98 -7.61
N ARG A 57 -3.86 4.28 -7.80
CA ARG A 57 -3.80 4.87 -9.16
C ARG A 57 -2.64 4.29 -9.97
N GLN A 58 -1.46 4.14 -9.35
CA GLN A 58 -0.31 3.53 -10.00
C GLN A 58 -0.56 2.06 -10.37
N SER A 59 -1.18 1.28 -9.49
CA SER A 59 -1.47 -0.13 -9.76
C SER A 59 -2.44 -0.31 -10.91
N VAL A 60 -3.47 0.53 -11.00
CA VAL A 60 -4.44 0.54 -12.11
C VAL A 60 -3.74 0.87 -13.43
N LEU A 61 -2.91 1.90 -13.48
CA LEU A 61 -2.19 2.28 -14.69
C LEU A 61 -1.21 1.18 -15.15
N LEU A 62 -0.50 0.56 -14.21
CA LEU A 62 0.39 -0.56 -14.52
C LEU A 62 -0.38 -1.76 -15.06
N ALA A 63 -1.52 -2.10 -14.47
CA ALA A 63 -2.38 -3.19 -14.95
C ALA A 63 -2.88 -2.92 -16.38
N GLU A 64 -3.27 -1.67 -16.68
CA GLU A 64 -3.70 -1.28 -18.02
C GLU A 64 -2.57 -1.38 -19.05
N LEU A 65 -1.37 -0.88 -18.71
CA LEU A 65 -0.19 -1.01 -19.56
C LEU A 65 0.17 -2.47 -19.83
N GLN A 66 0.17 -3.31 -18.78
CA GLN A 66 0.43 -4.75 -18.92
C GLN A 66 -0.59 -5.42 -19.84
N HIS A 67 -1.86 -5.05 -19.73
CA HIS A 67 -2.90 -5.56 -20.61
C HIS A 67 -2.64 -5.15 -22.07
N ARG A 68 -2.34 -3.88 -22.32
CA ARG A 68 -2.05 -3.35 -23.67
C ARG A 68 -0.81 -4.01 -24.29
N VAL A 69 0.27 -4.17 -23.53
CA VAL A 69 1.48 -4.89 -23.98
C VAL A 69 1.14 -6.32 -24.37
N ARG A 70 0.36 -7.03 -23.56
CA ARG A 70 -0.05 -8.41 -23.85
C ARG A 70 -0.84 -8.50 -25.15
N ASN A 71 -1.79 -7.60 -25.36
CA ASN A 71 -2.59 -7.55 -26.59
C ASN A 71 -1.71 -7.30 -27.83
N ILE A 72 -0.81 -6.33 -27.77
CA ILE A 72 0.11 -6.02 -28.88
C ILE A 72 1.00 -7.23 -29.19
N MET A 73 1.55 -7.88 -28.16
CA MET A 73 2.35 -9.09 -28.35
C MET A 73 1.55 -10.22 -29.00
N SER A 74 0.29 -10.43 -28.62
CA SER A 74 -0.59 -11.39 -29.27
C SER A 74 -0.80 -11.08 -30.75
N THR A 75 -0.98 -9.79 -31.11
CA THR A 75 -1.09 -9.37 -32.52
C THR A 75 0.19 -9.61 -33.31
N ILE A 76 1.35 -9.23 -32.75
CA ILE A 76 2.66 -9.46 -33.38
C ILE A 76 2.88 -10.97 -33.61
N HIS A 77 2.58 -11.79 -32.59
CA HIS A 77 2.70 -13.24 -32.70
C HIS A 77 1.80 -13.79 -33.80
N ALA A 78 0.53 -13.37 -33.86
CA ALA A 78 -0.40 -13.79 -34.91
C ALA A 78 0.09 -13.41 -36.33
N LEU A 79 0.68 -12.23 -36.50
CA LEU A 79 1.25 -11.80 -37.77
C LEU A 79 2.50 -12.62 -38.15
N ALA A 80 3.41 -12.85 -37.19
CA ALA A 80 4.63 -13.62 -37.40
C ALA A 80 4.34 -15.08 -37.78
N TRP A 81 3.30 -15.69 -37.20
CA TRP A 81 2.84 -17.02 -37.62
C TRP A 81 2.28 -17.02 -39.04
N ARG A 82 1.52 -15.98 -39.43
CA ARG A 82 0.96 -15.88 -40.78
C ARG A 82 2.03 -15.75 -41.86
N THR A 83 3.11 -15.02 -41.62
CA THR A 83 4.19 -14.87 -42.60
C THR A 83 5.03 -16.13 -42.76
N ARG A 84 5.19 -16.94 -41.70
CA ARG A 84 5.87 -18.25 -41.79
C ARG A 84 5.04 -19.34 -42.47
N ALA A 85 3.71 -19.23 -42.48
CA ALA A 85 2.82 -20.18 -43.14
C ALA A 85 2.54 -19.83 -44.63
N ALA A 86 2.95 -18.64 -45.07
CA ALA A 86 2.76 -18.14 -46.44
C ALA A 86 4.00 -18.30 -47.34
N CYS A 87 5.11 -18.81 -46.80
CA CYS A 87 6.28 -19.34 -47.53
C CYS A 87 6.27 -20.86 -47.44
#